data_AF-A0A966SJX8-F1
#
_entry.id   AF-A0A966SJX8-F1
#
_cell.length_a   1.000
_cell.length_b   1.000
_cell.length_c   1.000
_cell.angle_alpha   90.00
_cell.angle_beta   90.00
_cell.angle_gamma   90.00
#
_symmetry.space_group_name_H-M   'P 1'
#
loop_
_entity.id
_entity.type
_entity.pdbx_description
1 polymer ?
#
loop_
_entity_poly.entity_id
_entity_poly.type
_entity_poly.pdbx_seq_one_letter_code
_entity_poly.pdbx_strand_id
1 'polypeptide(L)'
;MVVLAIDPVLRGESIKDTRLDALLFGETQSRVVITCAPLNATKVIERAKLMGVPAARIGTVGGDVLSVKTATGEFSAPVSELHDAWWNSIARAMA
;
A
#
# COMPACT_ATOMS: atom_id res chain seq x y z
N MET A 1 0.08 14.14 -3.77
CA MET A 1 0.99 13.10 -4.31
C MET A 1 0.22 11.79 -4.49
N VAL A 2 0.61 10.91 -5.40
CA VAL A 2 0.01 9.58 -5.60
C VAL A 2 0.86 8.50 -4.97
N VAL A 3 0.25 7.37 -4.59
CA VAL A 3 0.94 6.17 -4.10
C VAL A 3 0.94 5.10 -5.18
N LEU A 4 2.12 4.55 -5.48
CA LEU A 4 2.29 3.45 -6.42
C LEU A 4 2.87 2.24 -5.68
N ALA A 5 2.31 1.07 -5.96
CA ALA A 5 2.89 -0.21 -5.58
C ALA A 5 3.65 -0.78 -6.78
N ILE A 6 4.88 -1.20 -6.55
CA ILE A 6 5.70 -1.92 -7.52
C ILE A 6 5.97 -3.30 -6.94
N ASP A 7 5.43 -4.32 -7.59
CA ASP A 7 5.31 -5.66 -7.00
C ASP A 7 5.44 -6.75 -8.08
N PRO A 8 6.46 -7.62 -8.01
CA PRO A 8 6.64 -8.73 -8.95
C PRO A 8 5.58 -9.84 -8.82
N VAL A 9 4.77 -9.82 -7.76
CA VAL A 9 3.63 -10.71 -7.50
C VAL A 9 2.33 -10.17 -8.09
N LEU A 10 2.26 -8.90 -8.51
CA LEU A 10 1.19 -8.37 -9.38
C LEU A 10 1.28 -8.95 -10.82
N ARG A 11 1.55 -10.25 -10.94
CA ARG A 11 1.33 -11.03 -12.16
C ARG A 11 -0.16 -10.97 -12.49
N GLY A 12 -0.54 -11.26 -13.72
CA GLY A 12 -1.92 -11.18 -14.23
C GLY A 12 -3.01 -11.98 -13.48
N GLU A 13 -2.74 -12.49 -12.28
CA GLU A 13 -3.75 -12.83 -11.29
C GLU A 13 -4.41 -11.55 -10.79
N SER A 14 -5.73 -11.48 -10.99
CA SER A 14 -6.54 -10.38 -10.52
C SER A 14 -6.42 -10.28 -9.00
N ILE A 15 -6.07 -9.09 -8.47
CA ILE A 15 -6.13 -8.74 -7.04
C ILE A 15 -7.46 -9.20 -6.39
N LYS A 16 -8.52 -9.38 -7.19
CA LYS A 16 -9.83 -9.88 -6.77
C LYS A 16 -9.87 -11.35 -6.30
N ASP A 17 -8.90 -12.18 -6.66
CA ASP A 17 -8.91 -13.62 -6.33
C ASP A 17 -8.01 -13.97 -5.12
N THR A 18 -7.27 -12.98 -4.60
CA THR A 18 -6.44 -13.15 -3.41
C THR A 18 -7.27 -12.95 -2.15
N ARG A 19 -7.09 -13.83 -1.16
CA ARG A 19 -7.64 -13.60 0.18
C ARG A 19 -7.19 -12.23 0.72
N LEU A 20 -8.12 -11.47 1.28
CA LEU A 20 -7.87 -10.08 1.66
C LEU A 20 -6.80 -9.94 2.75
N ASP A 21 -6.72 -10.87 3.70
CA ASP A 21 -5.70 -10.88 4.74
C ASP A 21 -4.30 -11.11 4.17
N ALA A 22 -4.14 -12.03 3.22
CA ALA A 22 -2.89 -12.25 2.52
C ALA A 22 -2.46 -11.03 1.69
N LEU A 23 -3.42 -10.30 1.10
CA LEU A 23 -3.15 -9.08 0.35
C LEU A 23 -2.66 -7.94 1.25
N LEU A 24 -3.29 -7.74 2.42
CA LEU A 24 -3.00 -6.62 3.32
C LEU A 24 -1.80 -6.87 4.25
N PHE A 25 -1.61 -8.11 4.71
CA PHE A 25 -0.63 -8.46 5.74
C PHE A 25 0.45 -9.45 5.24
N GLY A 26 0.41 -9.87 3.98
CA GLY A 26 1.45 -10.73 3.42
C GLY A 26 2.80 -10.01 3.36
N GLU A 27 3.87 -10.70 3.75
CA GLU A 27 5.25 -10.17 3.80
C GLU A 27 6.11 -10.64 2.62
N THR A 28 5.53 -10.73 1.41
CA THR A 28 6.29 -11.12 0.23
C THR A 28 7.41 -10.10 -0.07
N GLN A 29 8.60 -10.61 -0.40
CA GLN A 29 9.79 -9.81 -0.67
C GLN A 29 9.74 -9.10 -2.03
N SER A 30 10.70 -8.21 -2.27
CA SER A 30 10.92 -7.52 -3.55
C SER A 30 9.78 -6.58 -3.99
N ARG A 31 9.06 -6.01 -3.02
CA ARG A 31 7.99 -5.03 -3.24
C ARG A 31 8.37 -3.69 -2.66
N VAL A 32 7.98 -2.61 -3.34
CA VAL A 32 8.17 -1.24 -2.84
C VAL A 32 6.91 -0.42 -3.02
N VAL A 33 6.68 0.49 -2.07
CA VAL A 33 5.66 1.52 -2.16
C VAL A 33 6.36 2.87 -2.30
N ILE A 34 5.98 3.62 -3.32
CA ILE A 34 6.56 4.94 -3.59
C ILE A 34 5.49 6.00 -3.70
N THR A 35 5.87 7.24 -3.43
CA THR A 35 5.04 8.40 -3.71
C THR A 35 5.63 9.21 -4.86
N CYS A 36 4.78 9.83 -5.68
CA CYS A 36 5.24 10.78 -6.69
C CYS A 36 4.20 11.88 -6.97
N ALA A 37 4.63 12.92 -7.68
CA ALA A 37 3.72 13.92 -8.20
C ALA A 37 2.74 13.26 -9.19
N PRO A 38 1.43 13.64 -9.20
CA PRO A 38 0.45 13.03 -10.10
C PRO A 38 0.85 13.03 -11.58
N LEU A 39 1.51 14.10 -12.04
CA LEU A 39 1.99 14.24 -13.41
C LEU A 39 3.05 13.19 -13.81
N ASN A 40 3.75 12.62 -12.82
CA ASN A 40 4.81 11.63 -13.05
C ASN A 40 4.30 10.19 -12.94
N ALA A 41 3.06 9.97 -12.47
CA ALA A 41 2.54 8.64 -12.17
C ALA A 41 2.61 7.69 -13.38
N THR A 42 2.11 8.14 -14.53
CA THR A 42 2.11 7.35 -15.77
C THR A 42 3.53 7.02 -16.22
N LYS A 43 4.46 7.99 -16.15
CA LYS A 43 5.87 7.78 -16.52
C LYS A 43 6.53 6.70 -15.66
N VAL A 44 6.24 6.70 -14.36
CA VAL A 44 6.79 5.71 -13.42
C VAL A 44 6.24 4.31 -13.71
N ILE A 45 4.93 4.17 -13.92
CA ILE A 45 4.29 2.89 -14.22
C ILE A 45 4.81 2.32 -15.55
N GLU A 46 4.83 3.13 -16.60
CA GLU A 46 5.32 2.69 -17.92
C GLU A 46 6.81 2.31 -17.86
N ARG A 47 7.62 3.04 -17.09
CA ARG A 47 9.03 2.70 -16.91
C ARG A 47 9.20 1.36 -16.18
N ALA A 48 8.43 1.11 -15.13
CA ALA A 48 8.45 -0.16 -14.41
C ALA A 48 8.04 -1.33 -15.34
N LYS A 49 6.98 -1.12 -16.13
CA LYS A 49 6.51 -2.09 -17.13
C LYS A 49 7.58 -2.42 -18.18
N LEU A 50 8.29 -1.42 -18.69
CA LEU A 50 9.42 -1.62 -19.61
C LEU A 50 10.57 -2.43 -18.98
N MET A 51 10.74 -2.36 -17.66
CA MET A 51 11.71 -3.15 -16.91
C MET A 51 11.19 -4.54 -16.53
N GLY A 52 9.98 -4.91 -16.98
CA GLY A 52 9.35 -6.19 -16.65
C GLY A 52 8.81 -6.27 -15.22
N VAL A 53 8.69 -5.13 -14.53
CA VAL A 53 8.19 -5.07 -13.15
C VAL A 53 6.78 -4.49 -13.14
N PRO A 54 5.76 -5.24 -12.70
CA PRO A 54 4.41 -4.71 -12.58
C PRO A 54 4.36 -3.55 -11.58
N ALA A 55 3.58 -2.52 -11.93
CA ALA A 55 3.32 -1.38 -11.07
C ALA A 55 1.86 -0.95 -11.17
N ALA A 56 1.28 -0.57 -10.04
CA ALA A 56 -0.10 -0.12 -9.96
C ALA A 56 -0.21 1.15 -9.11
N ARG A 57 -1.13 2.05 -9.47
CA ARG A 57 -1.52 3.14 -8.59
C ARG A 57 -2.50 2.62 -7.55
N ILE A 58 -2.11 2.70 -6.27
CA ILE A 58 -2.91 2.18 -5.15
C ILE A 58 -3.60 3.28 -4.34
N GLY A 59 -3.25 4.55 -4.53
CA GLY A 59 -3.92 5.63 -3.82
C GLY A 59 -3.30 7.01 -3.97
N THR A 60 -3.50 7.84 -2.95
CA THR A 60 -3.00 9.20 -2.80
C THR A 60 -2.57 9.44 -1.36
N VAL A 61 -1.63 10.36 -1.14
CA VAL A 61 -1.25 10.80 0.22
C VAL A 61 -1.84 12.18 0.53
N GLY A 62 -2.14 12.41 1.80
CA GLY A 62 -2.72 13.62 2.35
C GLY A 62 -3.65 13.30 3.52
N GLY A 63 -4.11 14.34 4.23
CA GLY A 63 -5.00 14.19 5.38
C GLY A 63 -4.32 13.57 6.60
N ASP A 64 -5.14 13.27 7.60
CA ASP A 64 -4.78 12.72 8.91
C ASP A 64 -5.39 11.33 9.16
N VAL A 65 -6.03 10.74 8.15
CA VAL A 65 -6.71 9.45 8.20
C VAL A 65 -6.13 8.50 7.15
N LEU A 66 -5.77 7.29 7.56
CA LEU A 66 -5.48 6.19 6.66
C LEU A 66 -6.79 5.49 6.29
N SER A 67 -7.19 5.58 5.02
CA SER A 67 -8.31 4.84 4.46
C SER A 67 -7.83 3.79 3.45
N VAL A 68 -8.28 2.55 3.64
CA VAL A 68 -8.00 1.40 2.77
C VAL A 68 -9.33 0.82 2.29
N LYS A 69 -9.59 0.98 0.99
CA LYS A 69 -10.79 0.45 0.33
C LYS A 69 -10.51 -0.89 -0.31
N THR A 70 -11.37 -1.85 -0.04
CA THR A 70 -11.27 -3.24 -0.50
C THR A 70 -12.57 -3.65 -1.18
N ALA A 71 -12.59 -4.82 -1.81
CA ALA A 71 -13.83 -5.34 -2.41
C ALA A 71 -14.93 -5.62 -1.37
N THR A 72 -14.57 -5.84 -0.11
CA THR A 72 -15.50 -6.25 0.96
C THR A 72 -15.82 -5.14 1.95
N GLY A 73 -15.21 -3.95 1.81
CA GLY A 73 -15.43 -2.84 2.72
C GLY A 73 -14.30 -1.83 2.76
N GLU A 74 -14.39 -0.89 3.70
CA GLU A 74 -13.42 0.18 3.93
C GLU A 74 -12.92 0.11 5.38
N PHE A 75 -11.60 0.16 5.55
CA PHE A 75 -10.96 0.35 6.84
C PHE A 75 -10.49 1.80 6.92
N SER A 76 -10.75 2.46 8.04
CA SER A 76 -10.38 3.86 8.22
C SER A 76 -9.98 4.09 9.67
N ALA A 77 -8.82 4.70 9.89
CA ALA A 77 -8.34 5.07 11.21
C ALA A 77 -7.48 6.35 11.16
N PRO A 78 -7.53 7.22 12.19
CA PRO A 78 -6.60 8.34 12.31
C PRO A 78 -5.15 7.86 12.36
N VAL A 79 -4.28 8.52 11.60
CA VAL A 79 -2.84 8.19 11.57
C VAL A 79 -2.21 8.39 12.95
N SER A 80 -2.70 9.34 13.73
CA SER A 80 -2.25 9.57 15.11
C SER A 80 -2.53 8.38 16.03
N GLU A 81 -3.67 7.71 15.87
CA GLU A 81 -4.04 6.53 16.65
C GLU A 81 -3.17 5.33 16.28
N LEU A 82 -2.97 5.11 14.98
CA LEU A 82 -2.07 4.07 14.46
C LEU A 82 -0.64 4.27 14.96
N HIS A 83 -0.17 5.52 14.93
CA HIS A 83 1.15 5.88 15.44
C HIS A 83 1.26 5.63 16.95
N ASP A 84 0.28 6.05 17.75
CA ASP A 84 0.29 5.80 19.20
C ASP A 84 0.34 4.31 19.52
N ALA A 85 -0.51 3.51 18.89
CA ALA A 85 -0.57 2.06 19.09
C ALA A 85 0.76 1.38 18.74
N TRP A 86 1.38 1.76 17.60
CA TRP A 86 2.67 1.23 17.20
C TRP A 86 3.81 1.71 18.12
N TRP A 87 3.92 3.02 18.34
CA TRP A 87 5.01 3.66 19.08
C TRP A 87 5.06 3.22 20.54
N ASN A 88 3.90 3.12 21.19
CA ASN A 88 3.79 2.79 22.61
C ASN A 88 3.59 1.30 22.88
N SER A 89 3.62 0.44 21.86
CA SER A 89 3.34 -1.00 21.98
C SER A 89 4.21 -1.71 23.02
N ILE A 90 5.54 -1.55 22.94
CA ILE A 90 6.50 -2.18 23.85
C ILE A 90 6.33 -1.65 25.28
N ALA A 91 6.23 -0.33 25.44
CA ALA A 91 6.09 0.30 26.75
C ALA A 91 4.82 -0.19 27.49
N ARG A 92 3.70 -0.36 26.78
CA ARG A 92 2.46 -0.89 27.34
C ARG A 92 2.53 -2.38 27.65
N ALA A 93 3.26 -3.16 26.85
CA ALA A 93 3.41 -4.60 27.07
C ALA A 93 4.31 -4.92 28.28
N MET A 94 5.15 -3.98 28.71
CA MET A 94 6.12 -4.14 29.81
C MET A 94 5.68 -3.50 31.13
N ALA A 95 4.54 -2.81 31.17
CA ALA A 95 3.99 -2.18 32.38
C ALA A 95 3.18 -3.17 33.22
#